data_AF-B4KKF0-F1
#
_entry.id   AF-B4KKF0-F1
#
_cell.length_a   1.000
_cell.length_b   1.000
_cell.length_c   1.000
_cell.angle_alpha   90.00
_cell.angle_beta   90.00
_cell.angle_gamma   90.00
#
_symmetry.space_group_name_H-M   'P 1'
#
loop_
_entity.id
_entity.type
_entity.pdbx_description
1 polymer ?
#
loop_
_entity_poly.entity_id
_entity_poly.type
_entity_poly.pdbx_seq_one_letter_code
_entity_poly.pdbx_strand_id
1 'polypeptide(L)'
;MPRTKPTKKIDVLGNLDLRPEEAVGDYLQSKAQKKYFIKPPNADSAGDSIELLYIHNIREHEEMLKLQEQMLVNSKRQSKINEARVKHMYETQEKLRQRFIDVNSFIKDCADKKRIAEKAINSERQLHEELSEDIKNFKTSISELTTFREALKATVEELQPYEKVLEEVVSVSDIFVSPKDCMDRCDALMLAQQEISKLENQKLQEIEEMRQHMVKITNEAALTVLGLKNDLSKLERSYRESQTQCLKWEKILTRTKDVISSNYLEKQRNISAINVLYNLLCRRRDKASDIPRDSMEQQLDFIKDELLILTELLKEFEKKDKSKNIEA
;
A
#
# COMPACT_ATOMS: atom_id res chain seq x y z
N MET A 1 -115.45 -21.37 38.24
CA MET A 1 -114.72 -21.63 39.51
C MET A 1 -114.66 -23.13 39.73
N PRO A 2 -113.48 -23.76 39.83
CA PRO A 2 -113.40 -25.21 40.01
C PRO A 2 -113.94 -25.56 41.40
N ARG A 3 -114.99 -26.37 41.45
CA ARG A 3 -115.57 -26.93 42.67
C ARG A 3 -114.63 -27.99 43.20
N THR A 4 -113.66 -27.61 44.03
CA THR A 4 -112.79 -28.56 44.74
C THR A 4 -113.59 -29.30 45.80
N LYS A 5 -113.55 -30.65 45.75
CA LYS A 5 -114.29 -31.51 46.67
C LYS A 5 -113.71 -31.40 48.09
N PRO A 6 -114.55 -31.34 49.15
CA PRO A 6 -114.06 -31.35 50.52
C PRO A 6 -113.30 -32.65 50.81
N THR A 7 -112.10 -32.52 51.37
CA THR A 7 -111.18 -33.63 51.67
C THR A 7 -111.51 -34.28 53.02
N LYS A 8 -111.58 -35.62 53.05
CA LYS A 8 -112.00 -36.41 54.23
C LYS A 8 -110.86 -37.14 54.97
N LYS A 9 -109.61 -37.01 54.52
CA LYS A 9 -108.44 -37.64 55.15
C LYS A 9 -107.79 -36.68 56.15
N ILE A 10 -107.39 -37.19 57.30
CA ILE A 10 -106.75 -36.43 58.40
C ILE A 10 -105.23 -36.62 58.28
N ASP A 11 -104.46 -35.56 58.56
CA ASP A 11 -103.00 -35.48 58.69
C ASP A 11 -102.15 -36.04 57.53
N VAL A 12 -101.95 -35.22 56.50
CA VAL A 12 -100.78 -35.35 55.61
C VAL A 12 -99.58 -34.77 56.36
N LEU A 13 -98.98 -35.58 57.24
CA LEU A 13 -97.64 -35.33 57.76
C LEU A 13 -96.66 -35.54 56.61
N GLY A 14 -96.05 -34.45 56.14
CA GLY A 14 -95.02 -34.51 55.11
C GLY A 14 -93.87 -35.41 55.56
N ASN A 15 -93.50 -36.39 54.74
CA ASN A 15 -92.33 -37.22 55.00
C ASN A 15 -91.07 -36.34 54.93
N LEU A 16 -90.24 -36.33 55.98
CA LEU A 16 -89.05 -35.46 56.08
C LEU A 16 -87.99 -35.71 55.00
N ASP A 17 -88.02 -36.86 54.34
CA ASP A 17 -87.12 -37.20 53.24
C ASP A 17 -87.84 -37.01 51.90
N LEU A 18 -87.91 -35.78 51.35
CA LEU A 18 -88.31 -35.62 49.94
C LEU A 18 -87.68 -34.43 49.21
N ARG A 19 -87.54 -34.69 47.90
CA ARG A 19 -87.04 -33.80 46.85
C ARG A 19 -87.90 -32.51 46.81
N PRO A 20 -87.33 -31.35 46.47
CA PRO A 20 -88.02 -30.06 46.59
C PRO A 20 -89.36 -29.97 45.83
N GLU A 21 -89.49 -30.69 44.71
CA GLU A 21 -90.68 -30.67 43.85
C GLU A 21 -91.91 -31.30 44.51
N GLU A 22 -91.72 -32.41 45.23
CA GLU A 22 -92.81 -33.14 45.89
C GLU A 22 -93.24 -32.45 47.20
N ALA A 23 -92.28 -31.85 47.92
CA ALA A 23 -92.52 -31.10 49.16
C ALA A 23 -93.45 -29.89 48.97
N VAL A 24 -93.36 -29.20 47.82
CA VAL A 24 -94.26 -28.09 47.49
C VAL A 24 -95.70 -28.59 47.28
N GLY A 25 -95.86 -29.76 46.66
CA GLY A 25 -97.17 -30.39 46.47
C GLY A 25 -97.85 -30.72 47.79
N ASP A 26 -97.13 -31.35 48.72
CA ASP A 26 -97.62 -31.70 50.05
C ASP A 26 -97.99 -30.45 50.88
N TYR A 27 -97.15 -29.39 50.81
CA TYR A 27 -97.44 -28.12 51.48
C TYR A 27 -98.73 -27.45 50.95
N LEU A 28 -98.94 -27.45 49.63
CA LEU A 28 -100.15 -26.88 49.03
C LEU A 28 -101.40 -27.68 49.42
N GLN A 29 -101.30 -29.00 49.47
CA GLN A 29 -102.39 -29.87 49.94
C GLN A 29 -102.70 -29.63 51.41
N SER A 30 -101.69 -29.53 52.28
CA SER A 30 -101.86 -29.20 53.70
C SER A 30 -102.53 -27.84 53.90
N LYS A 31 -102.11 -26.81 53.13
CA LYS A 31 -102.71 -25.48 53.18
C LYS A 31 -104.17 -25.47 52.68
N ALA A 32 -104.48 -26.26 51.66
CA ALA A 32 -105.84 -26.43 51.15
C ALA A 32 -106.74 -27.14 52.18
N GLN A 33 -106.23 -28.17 52.85
CA GLN A 33 -106.95 -28.87 53.93
C GLN A 33 -107.30 -27.91 55.05
N LYS A 34 -106.36 -27.09 55.53
CA LYS A 34 -106.59 -26.11 56.61
C LYS A 34 -107.73 -25.14 56.31
N LYS A 35 -107.99 -24.85 55.03
CA LYS A 35 -109.02 -23.89 54.58
C LYS A 35 -110.39 -24.54 54.31
N TYR A 36 -110.42 -25.81 53.92
CA TYR A 36 -111.64 -26.50 53.46
C TYR A 36 -112.01 -27.74 54.30
N PHE A 37 -111.39 -27.91 55.47
CA PHE A 37 -111.73 -29.00 56.38
C PHE A 37 -113.08 -28.74 57.06
N ILE A 38 -114.03 -29.62 56.79
CA ILE A 38 -115.33 -29.65 57.46
C ILE A 38 -115.31 -30.93 58.30
N LYS A 39 -115.31 -30.80 59.64
CA LYS A 39 -115.55 -31.97 60.51
C LYS A 39 -116.97 -32.46 60.22
N PRO A 40 -117.17 -33.71 59.75
CA PRO A 40 -118.52 -34.25 59.66
C PRO A 40 -119.14 -34.29 61.07
N PRO A 41 -120.43 -33.94 61.24
CA PRO A 41 -121.11 -34.11 62.51
C PRO A 41 -121.18 -35.62 62.81
N ASN A 42 -120.66 -36.04 63.95
CA ASN A 42 -120.71 -37.43 64.42
C ASN A 42 -122.16 -37.76 64.84
N ALA A 43 -123.03 -38.05 63.87
CA ALA A 43 -124.28 -38.75 64.13
C ALA A 43 -123.93 -40.23 64.35
N ASP A 44 -124.23 -40.75 65.55
CA ASP A 44 -123.83 -42.08 66.06
C ASP A 44 -122.37 -42.24 66.51
N SER A 45 -121.91 -41.33 67.36
CA SER A 45 -120.83 -41.63 68.32
C SER A 45 -121.41 -41.57 69.74
N ALA A 46 -121.40 -42.69 70.46
CA ALA A 46 -121.72 -42.69 71.88
C ALA A 46 -120.80 -41.67 72.58
N GLY A 47 -121.36 -40.79 73.42
CA GLY A 47 -120.58 -39.79 74.14
C GLY A 47 -119.42 -40.44 74.87
N ASP A 48 -118.21 -39.90 74.71
CA ASP A 48 -117.01 -40.50 75.25
C ASP A 48 -117.06 -40.48 76.78
N SER A 49 -117.31 -41.63 77.41
CA SER A 49 -117.09 -41.80 78.84
C SER A 49 -115.61 -41.59 79.16
N ILE A 50 -115.28 -41.16 80.39
CA ILE A 50 -113.88 -40.99 80.83
C ILE A 50 -113.06 -42.26 80.56
N GLU A 51 -113.69 -43.42 80.67
CA GLU A 51 -113.10 -44.72 80.36
C GLU A 51 -112.82 -44.90 78.86
N LEU A 52 -113.74 -44.48 77.97
CA LEU A 52 -113.50 -44.51 76.52
C LEU A 52 -112.37 -43.54 76.11
N LEU A 53 -112.32 -42.33 76.67
CA LEU A 53 -111.23 -41.38 76.44
C LEU A 53 -109.89 -41.91 76.94
N TYR A 54 -109.89 -42.59 78.09
CA TYR A 54 -108.69 -43.23 78.63
C TYR A 54 -108.21 -44.36 77.71
N ILE A 55 -109.12 -45.20 77.22
CA ILE A 55 -108.82 -46.25 76.24
C ILE A 55 -108.30 -45.64 74.93
N HIS A 56 -108.87 -44.53 74.46
CA HIS A 56 -108.43 -43.85 73.25
C HIS A 56 -107.03 -43.23 73.43
N ASN A 57 -106.79 -42.51 74.52
CA ASN A 57 -105.48 -41.94 74.84
C ASN A 57 -104.41 -43.02 75.01
N ILE A 58 -104.73 -44.17 75.60
CA ILE A 58 -103.80 -45.29 75.67
C ILE A 58 -103.46 -45.80 74.26
N ARG A 59 -104.47 -45.96 73.39
CA ARG A 59 -104.24 -46.38 72.00
C ARG A 59 -103.40 -45.37 71.23
N GLU A 60 -103.68 -44.08 71.35
CA GLU A 60 -102.90 -43.01 70.73
C GLU A 60 -101.47 -42.95 71.31
N HIS A 61 -101.31 -43.16 72.61
CA HIS A 61 -100.00 -43.21 73.25
C HIS A 61 -99.19 -44.43 72.78
N GLU A 62 -99.83 -45.60 72.66
CA GLU A 62 -99.23 -46.80 72.10
C GLU A 62 -98.87 -46.62 70.62
N GLU A 63 -99.71 -45.94 69.83
CA GLU A 63 -99.43 -45.59 68.44
C GLU A 63 -98.27 -44.58 68.33
N MET A 64 -98.21 -43.60 69.23
CA MET A 64 -97.12 -42.63 69.31
C MET A 64 -95.80 -43.26 69.70
N LEU A 65 -95.80 -44.20 70.66
CA LEU A 65 -94.59 -44.95 71.02
C LEU A 65 -94.10 -45.81 69.84
N LYS A 66 -95.02 -46.48 69.14
CA LYS A 66 -94.69 -47.22 67.90
C LYS A 66 -94.11 -46.30 66.83
N LEU A 67 -94.66 -45.09 66.66
CA LEU A 67 -94.16 -44.11 65.70
C LEU A 67 -92.79 -43.57 66.10
N GLN A 68 -92.57 -43.26 67.38
CA GLN A 68 -91.28 -42.79 67.88
C GLN A 68 -90.20 -43.85 67.69
N GLU A 69 -90.53 -45.11 67.95
CA GLU A 69 -89.64 -46.25 67.70
C GLU A 69 -89.33 -46.37 66.20
N GLN A 70 -90.33 -46.25 65.32
CA GLN A 70 -90.13 -46.22 63.86
C GLN A 70 -89.25 -45.04 63.41
N MET A 71 -89.45 -43.83 63.95
CA MET A 71 -88.62 -42.66 63.63
C MET A 71 -87.18 -42.84 64.09
N LEU A 72 -86.97 -43.41 65.27
CA LEU A 72 -85.63 -43.69 65.79
C LEU A 72 -84.93 -44.75 64.93
N VAL A 73 -85.64 -45.82 64.55
CA VAL A 73 -85.14 -46.85 63.63
C VAL A 73 -84.80 -46.24 62.26
N ASN A 74 -85.68 -45.41 61.71
CA ASN A 74 -85.47 -44.73 60.43
C ASN A 74 -84.32 -43.73 60.48
N SER A 75 -84.20 -42.94 61.55
CA SER A 75 -83.09 -42.00 61.76
C SER A 75 -81.75 -42.72 61.89
N LYS A 76 -81.70 -43.83 62.66
CA LYS A 76 -80.51 -44.69 62.74
C LYS A 76 -80.17 -45.30 61.37
N ARG A 77 -81.17 -45.74 60.61
CA ARG A 77 -80.96 -46.27 59.25
C ARG A 77 -80.42 -45.19 58.31
N GLN A 78 -80.99 -43.99 58.34
CA GLN A 78 -80.59 -42.88 57.49
C GLN A 78 -79.21 -42.34 57.85
N SER A 79 -78.88 -42.26 59.14
CA SER A 79 -77.54 -41.91 59.62
C SER A 79 -76.49 -42.89 59.11
N LYS A 80 -76.74 -44.20 59.16
CA LYS A 80 -75.85 -45.22 58.58
C LYS A 80 -75.68 -45.08 57.06
N ILE A 81 -76.77 -44.79 56.34
CA ILE A 81 -76.73 -44.55 54.88
C ILE A 81 -75.91 -43.30 54.56
N ASN A 82 -76.10 -42.22 55.32
CA ASN A 82 -75.39 -40.96 55.13
C ASN A 82 -73.91 -41.10 55.49
N GLU A 83 -73.57 -41.81 56.56
CA GLU A 83 -72.19 -42.14 56.91
C GLU A 83 -71.51 -42.94 55.78
N ALA A 84 -72.19 -43.94 55.21
CA ALA A 84 -71.70 -44.69 54.06
C ALA A 84 -71.52 -43.80 52.82
N ARG A 85 -72.43 -42.86 52.56
CA ARG A 85 -72.31 -41.88 51.45
C ARG A 85 -71.13 -40.94 51.64
N VAL A 86 -70.95 -40.39 52.84
CA VAL A 86 -69.82 -39.49 53.16
C VAL A 86 -68.50 -40.24 53.01
N LYS A 87 -68.42 -41.48 53.50
CA LYS A 87 -67.24 -42.32 53.34
C LYS A 87 -66.95 -42.61 51.87
N HIS A 88 -67.96 -42.97 51.09
CA HIS A 88 -67.82 -43.20 49.64
C HIS A 88 -67.38 -41.94 48.88
N MET A 89 -67.89 -40.77 49.27
CA MET A 89 -67.48 -39.49 48.70
C MET A 89 -65.97 -39.24 48.94
N TYR A 90 -65.49 -39.42 50.18
CA TYR A 90 -64.06 -39.26 50.49
C TYR A 90 -63.19 -40.28 49.75
N GLU A 91 -63.61 -41.55 49.66
CA GLU A 91 -62.90 -42.56 48.87
C GLU A 91 -62.82 -42.19 47.38
N THR A 92 -63.89 -41.61 46.83
CA THR A 92 -63.94 -41.17 45.44
C THR A 92 -63.07 -39.94 45.20
N GLN A 93 -63.06 -38.99 46.14
CA GLN A 93 -62.21 -37.81 46.10
C GLN A 93 -60.72 -38.20 46.14
N GLU A 94 -60.35 -39.15 47.01
CA GLU A 94 -58.97 -39.62 47.10
C GLU A 94 -58.53 -40.34 45.83
N LYS A 95 -59.39 -41.20 45.26
CA LYS A 95 -59.14 -41.83 43.95
C LYS A 95 -58.97 -40.79 42.84
N LEU A 96 -59.77 -39.73 42.84
CA LEU A 96 -59.65 -38.66 41.85
C LEU A 96 -58.34 -37.88 42.03
N ARG A 97 -57.95 -37.60 43.28
CA ARG A 97 -56.67 -36.94 43.58
C ARG A 97 -55.49 -37.77 43.11
N GLN A 98 -55.49 -39.07 43.36
CA GLN A 98 -54.45 -39.99 42.88
C GLN A 98 -54.37 -39.97 41.35
N ARG A 99 -55.50 -40.11 40.66
CA ARG A 99 -55.55 -40.01 39.20
C ARG A 99 -55.05 -38.66 38.68
N PHE A 100 -55.34 -37.57 39.37
CA PHE A 100 -54.85 -36.25 38.99
C PHE A 100 -53.32 -36.14 39.12
N ILE A 101 -52.76 -36.70 40.19
CA ILE A 101 -51.31 -36.79 40.38
C ILE A 101 -50.69 -37.64 39.26
N ASP A 102 -51.28 -38.79 38.95
CA ASP A 102 -50.80 -39.70 37.89
C ASP A 102 -50.86 -39.05 36.49
N VAL A 103 -51.93 -38.33 36.18
CA VAL A 103 -52.06 -37.61 34.91
C VAL A 103 -51.05 -36.46 34.83
N ASN A 104 -50.86 -35.71 35.92
CA ASN A 104 -49.91 -34.61 35.93
C ASN A 104 -48.45 -35.10 35.85
N SER A 105 -48.11 -36.19 36.54
CA SER A 105 -46.79 -36.82 36.41
C SER A 105 -46.58 -37.34 34.98
N PHE A 106 -47.59 -37.99 34.38
CA PHE A 106 -47.53 -38.44 32.99
C PHE A 106 -47.33 -37.29 31.99
N ILE A 107 -48.03 -36.17 32.15
CA ILE A 107 -47.87 -34.98 31.30
C ILE A 107 -46.46 -34.41 31.43
N LYS A 108 -45.93 -34.31 32.66
CA LYS A 108 -44.56 -33.86 32.90
C LYS A 108 -43.54 -34.79 32.25
N ASP A 109 -43.68 -36.09 32.43
CA ASP A 109 -42.80 -37.09 31.82
C ASP A 109 -42.84 -37.02 30.28
N CYS A 110 -44.02 -36.80 29.70
CA CYS A 110 -44.15 -36.61 28.25
C CYS A 110 -43.49 -35.32 27.78
N ALA A 111 -43.63 -34.22 28.52
CA ALA A 111 -42.97 -32.96 28.21
C ALA A 111 -41.44 -33.07 28.32
N ASP A 112 -40.93 -33.76 29.34
CA ASP A 112 -39.50 -34.00 29.50
C ASP A 112 -38.95 -34.91 28.41
N LYS A 113 -39.65 -36.01 28.07
CA LYS A 113 -39.27 -36.88 26.94
C LYS A 113 -39.27 -36.12 25.63
N LYS A 114 -40.27 -35.26 25.38
CA LYS A 114 -40.31 -34.39 24.20
C LYS A 114 -39.12 -33.45 24.16
N ARG A 115 -38.80 -32.78 25.27
CA ARG A 115 -37.64 -31.88 25.37
C ARG A 115 -36.31 -32.60 25.14
N ILE A 116 -36.16 -33.82 25.66
CA ILE A 116 -34.97 -34.64 25.44
C ILE A 116 -34.86 -35.04 23.97
N ALA A 117 -35.96 -35.49 23.37
CA ALA A 117 -36.00 -35.84 21.94
C ALA A 117 -35.69 -34.63 21.05
N GLU A 118 -36.25 -33.45 21.34
CA GLU A 118 -35.96 -32.22 20.60
C GLU A 118 -34.49 -31.82 20.72
N LYS A 119 -33.89 -31.95 21.90
CA LYS A 119 -32.45 -31.70 22.09
C LYS A 119 -31.60 -32.67 21.26
N ALA A 120 -31.93 -33.96 21.29
CA ALA A 120 -31.22 -34.98 20.51
C ALA A 120 -31.36 -34.73 19.00
N ILE A 121 -32.57 -34.39 18.53
CA ILE A 121 -32.80 -34.03 17.12
C ILE A 121 -31.96 -32.81 16.73
N ASN A 122 -31.89 -31.79 17.58
CA ASN A 122 -31.11 -30.59 17.28
C ASN A 122 -29.60 -30.88 17.27
N SER A 123 -29.07 -31.68 18.19
CA SER A 123 -27.65 -32.05 18.18
C SER A 123 -27.30 -32.90 16.95
N GLU A 124 -28.17 -33.85 16.57
CA GLU A 124 -27.97 -34.66 15.36
C GLU A 124 -28.04 -33.81 14.08
N ARG A 125 -28.95 -32.81 14.04
CA ARG A 125 -29.03 -31.88 12.90
C ARG A 125 -27.76 -31.04 12.78
N GLN A 126 -27.25 -30.50 13.89
CA GLN A 126 -26.00 -29.73 13.89
C GLN A 126 -24.82 -30.59 13.42
N LEU A 127 -24.69 -31.81 13.96
CA LEU A 127 -23.66 -32.75 13.53
C LEU A 127 -23.79 -33.09 12.04
N HIS A 128 -25.01 -33.31 11.54
CA HIS A 128 -25.25 -33.57 10.13
C HIS A 128 -24.88 -32.38 9.24
N GLU A 129 -25.15 -31.15 9.67
CA GLU A 129 -24.75 -29.93 8.95
C GLU A 129 -23.23 -29.81 8.87
N GLU A 130 -22.52 -29.94 9.99
CA GLU A 130 -21.05 -29.93 10.05
C GLU A 130 -20.45 -31.01 9.13
N LEU A 131 -20.93 -32.25 9.26
CA LEU A 131 -20.42 -33.37 8.46
C LEU A 131 -20.74 -33.17 6.96
N SER A 132 -21.87 -32.53 6.64
CA SER A 132 -22.23 -32.22 5.25
C SER A 132 -21.33 -31.14 4.65
N GLU A 133 -20.92 -30.14 5.45
CA GLU A 133 -19.93 -29.15 5.03
C GLU A 133 -18.56 -29.77 4.81
N ASP A 134 -18.12 -30.63 5.74
CA ASP A 134 -16.86 -31.37 5.59
C ASP A 134 -16.86 -32.26 4.34
N ILE A 135 -17.96 -32.98 4.08
CA ILE A 135 -18.10 -33.79 2.86
C ILE A 135 -18.00 -32.91 1.60
N LYS A 136 -18.56 -31.70 1.61
CA LYS A 136 -18.42 -30.77 0.47
C LYS A 136 -16.97 -30.32 0.31
N ASN A 137 -16.31 -29.95 1.39
CA ASN A 137 -14.90 -29.51 1.40
C ASN A 137 -13.95 -30.64 0.92
N PHE A 138 -14.21 -31.88 1.31
CA PHE A 138 -13.45 -33.02 0.82
C PHE A 138 -13.74 -33.31 -0.65
N LYS A 139 -14.99 -33.17 -1.10
CA LYS A 139 -15.31 -33.32 -2.53
C LYS A 139 -14.64 -32.27 -3.40
N THR A 140 -14.61 -31.01 -2.96
CA THR A 140 -13.89 -29.94 -3.68
C THR A 140 -12.39 -30.23 -3.71
N SER A 141 -11.79 -30.57 -2.56
CA SER A 141 -10.36 -30.94 -2.48
C SER A 141 -10.02 -32.13 -3.39
N ILE A 142 -10.86 -33.17 -3.42
CA ILE A 142 -10.69 -34.32 -4.31
C ILE A 142 -10.77 -33.86 -5.77
N SER A 143 -11.72 -32.99 -6.12
CA SER A 143 -11.85 -32.49 -7.49
C SER A 143 -10.61 -31.70 -7.94
N GLU A 144 -10.07 -30.84 -7.08
CA GLU A 144 -8.85 -30.07 -7.34
C GLU A 144 -7.62 -30.98 -7.49
N LEU A 145 -7.50 -31.99 -6.62
CA LEU A 145 -6.42 -32.97 -6.73
C LEU A 145 -6.56 -33.84 -7.99
N THR A 146 -7.78 -34.15 -8.42
CA THR A 146 -7.99 -34.90 -9.66
C THR A 146 -7.63 -34.08 -10.89
N THR A 147 -8.00 -32.79 -10.95
CA THR A 147 -7.62 -31.92 -12.07
C THR A 147 -6.11 -31.68 -12.09
N PHE A 148 -5.48 -31.49 -10.92
CA PHE A 148 -4.03 -31.40 -10.82
C PHE A 148 -3.34 -32.68 -11.27
N ARG A 149 -3.85 -33.85 -10.88
CA ARG A 149 -3.34 -35.15 -11.33
C ARG A 149 -3.47 -35.32 -12.84
N GLU A 150 -4.58 -34.90 -13.43
CA GLU A 150 -4.79 -34.93 -14.88
C GLU A 150 -3.83 -34.00 -15.61
N ALA A 151 -3.63 -32.78 -15.10
CA ALA A 151 -2.63 -31.86 -15.63
C ALA A 151 -1.22 -32.43 -15.55
N LEU A 152 -0.84 -33.02 -14.40
CA LEU A 152 0.46 -33.69 -14.26
C LEU A 152 0.62 -34.85 -15.23
N LYS A 153 -0.41 -35.69 -15.40
CA LYS A 153 -0.37 -36.78 -16.37
C LYS A 153 -0.18 -36.27 -17.79
N ALA A 154 -0.91 -35.22 -18.18
CA ALA A 154 -0.73 -34.58 -19.49
C ALA A 154 0.71 -34.07 -19.67
N THR A 155 1.27 -33.39 -18.67
CA THR A 155 2.68 -32.92 -18.76
C THR A 155 3.68 -34.07 -18.81
N VAL A 156 3.43 -35.19 -18.13
CA VAL A 156 4.28 -36.37 -18.20
C VAL A 156 4.18 -37.03 -19.58
N GLU A 157 2.98 -37.10 -20.17
CA GLU A 157 2.78 -37.59 -21.54
C GLU A 157 3.48 -36.69 -22.57
N GLU A 158 3.43 -35.37 -22.40
CA GLU A 158 4.17 -34.41 -23.23
C GLU A 158 5.69 -34.57 -23.10
N LEU A 159 6.18 -34.92 -21.90
CA LEU A 159 7.61 -35.06 -21.63
C LEU A 159 8.17 -36.45 -21.99
N GLN A 160 7.31 -37.45 -22.13
CA GLN A 160 7.69 -38.83 -22.43
C GLN A 160 8.57 -39.00 -23.70
N PRO A 161 8.34 -38.27 -24.81
CA PRO A 161 9.23 -38.34 -25.97
C PRO A 161 10.66 -37.89 -25.66
N TYR A 162 10.83 -36.86 -24.83
CA TYR A 162 12.17 -36.37 -24.46
C TYR A 162 12.90 -37.36 -23.55
N GLU A 163 12.19 -38.05 -22.65
CA GLU A 163 12.74 -39.14 -21.85
C GLU A 163 13.27 -40.27 -22.74
N LYS A 164 12.49 -40.69 -23.75
CA LYS A 164 12.95 -41.69 -24.73
C LYS A 164 14.20 -41.25 -25.48
N VAL A 165 14.27 -39.99 -25.90
CA VAL A 165 15.46 -39.44 -26.56
C VAL A 165 16.66 -39.46 -25.61
N LEU A 166 16.50 -39.12 -24.33
CA LEU A 166 17.58 -39.18 -23.35
C LEU A 166 18.06 -40.62 -23.11
N GLU A 167 17.13 -41.58 -23.04
CA GLU A 167 17.47 -43.01 -22.97
C GLU A 167 18.23 -43.49 -24.21
N GLU A 168 17.78 -43.09 -25.41
CA GLU A 168 18.47 -43.38 -26.67
C GLU A 168 19.88 -42.78 -26.71
N VAL A 169 20.04 -41.52 -26.30
CA VAL A 169 21.35 -40.84 -26.25
C VAL A 169 22.30 -41.54 -25.28
N VAL A 170 21.82 -41.94 -24.10
CA VAL A 170 22.62 -42.71 -23.13
C VAL A 170 22.99 -44.09 -23.70
N SER A 171 22.10 -44.72 -24.46
CA SER A 171 22.38 -46.03 -25.08
C SER A 171 23.40 -45.97 -26.22
N VAL A 172 23.47 -44.86 -26.95
CA VAL A 172 24.38 -44.67 -28.10
C VAL A 172 25.73 -44.12 -27.67
N SER A 173 25.76 -43.32 -26.60
CA SER A 173 26.95 -42.61 -26.14
C SER A 173 27.48 -43.20 -24.83
N ASP A 174 28.64 -43.84 -24.88
CA ASP A 174 29.40 -44.32 -23.71
C ASP A 174 29.85 -43.19 -22.75
N ILE A 175 29.64 -41.93 -23.14
CA ILE A 175 30.02 -40.74 -22.35
C ILE A 175 29.08 -40.53 -21.16
N PHE A 176 27.84 -41.05 -21.21
CA PHE A 176 26.84 -40.83 -20.17
C PHE A 176 26.48 -42.15 -19.50
N VAL A 177 26.52 -42.19 -18.17
CA VAL A 177 26.20 -43.40 -17.39
C VAL A 177 24.69 -43.51 -17.11
N SER A 178 24.00 -42.37 -17.04
CA SER A 178 22.58 -42.29 -16.72
C SER A 178 21.95 -41.06 -17.41
N PRO A 179 20.64 -41.07 -17.72
CA PRO A 179 19.94 -39.87 -18.17
C PRO A 179 20.10 -38.68 -17.21
N LYS A 180 20.22 -38.95 -15.90
CA LYS A 180 20.51 -37.92 -14.88
C LYS A 180 21.87 -37.27 -15.05
N ASP A 181 22.90 -38.08 -15.33
CA ASP A 181 24.27 -37.60 -15.58
C ASP A 181 24.33 -36.73 -16.85
N CYS A 182 23.56 -37.09 -17.88
CA CYS A 182 23.38 -36.24 -19.06
C CYS A 182 22.73 -34.89 -18.73
N MET A 183 21.68 -34.89 -17.90
CA MET A 183 20.99 -33.67 -17.48
C MET A 183 21.89 -32.79 -16.60
N ASP A 184 22.53 -33.35 -15.58
CA ASP A 184 23.41 -32.61 -14.66
C ASP A 184 24.58 -31.94 -15.41
N ARG A 185 25.13 -32.62 -16.43
CA ARG A 185 26.19 -32.06 -17.27
C ARG A 185 25.67 -30.97 -18.21
N CYS A 186 24.47 -31.11 -18.77
CA CYS A 186 23.81 -30.06 -19.54
C CYS A 186 23.55 -28.82 -18.67
N ASP A 187 23.09 -29.02 -17.43
CA ASP A 187 22.86 -27.94 -16.47
C ASP A 187 24.17 -27.25 -16.10
N ALA A 188 25.23 -28.01 -15.83
CA ALA A 188 26.56 -27.44 -15.57
C ALA A 188 27.09 -26.66 -16.78
N LEU A 189 26.89 -27.14 -18.00
CA LEU A 189 27.28 -26.44 -19.23
C LEU A 189 26.45 -25.16 -19.44
N MET A 190 25.15 -25.20 -19.15
CA MET A 190 24.28 -24.03 -19.25
C MET A 190 24.66 -22.96 -18.21
N LEU A 191 24.97 -23.36 -16.97
CA LEU A 191 25.47 -22.46 -15.94
C LEU A 191 26.82 -21.86 -16.33
N ALA A 192 27.76 -22.69 -16.81
CA ALA A 192 29.05 -22.21 -17.29
C ALA A 192 28.88 -21.24 -18.47
N GLN A 193 27.96 -21.51 -19.40
CA GLN A 193 27.67 -20.60 -20.50
C GLN A 193 27.14 -19.25 -19.98
N GLN A 194 26.24 -19.25 -19.01
CA GLN A 194 25.75 -18.01 -18.40
C GLN A 194 26.87 -17.22 -17.71
N GLU A 195 27.76 -17.89 -16.99
CA GLU A 195 28.92 -17.26 -16.34
C GLU A 195 29.90 -16.68 -17.37
N ILE A 196 30.20 -17.43 -18.43
CA ILE A 196 31.06 -16.97 -19.53
C ILE A 196 30.44 -15.74 -20.18
N SER A 197 29.15 -15.75 -20.53
CA SER A 197 28.48 -14.59 -21.12
C SER A 197 28.46 -13.37 -20.20
N LYS A 198 28.31 -13.57 -18.89
CA LYS A 198 28.41 -12.46 -17.91
C LYS A 198 29.82 -11.88 -17.90
N LEU A 199 30.85 -12.72 -17.86
CA LEU A 199 32.24 -12.29 -17.86
C LEU A 199 32.64 -11.60 -19.17
N GLU A 200 32.17 -12.13 -20.31
CA GLU A 200 32.37 -11.52 -21.62
C GLU A 200 31.75 -10.11 -21.67
N ASN A 201 30.51 -9.96 -21.21
CA ASN A 201 29.85 -8.65 -21.15
C ASN A 201 30.60 -7.65 -20.24
N GLN A 202 31.10 -8.11 -19.09
CA GLN A 202 31.94 -7.28 -18.21
C GLN A 202 33.23 -6.84 -18.91
N LYS A 203 33.90 -7.76 -19.60
CA LYS A 203 35.13 -7.44 -20.34
C LYS A 203 34.89 -6.50 -21.51
N LEU A 204 33.77 -6.64 -22.21
CA LEU A 204 33.37 -5.70 -23.26
C LEU A 204 33.09 -4.30 -22.70
N GLN A 205 32.46 -4.19 -21.53
CA GLN A 205 32.28 -2.92 -20.84
C GLN A 205 33.61 -2.28 -20.45
N GLU A 206 34.54 -3.05 -19.85
CA GLU A 206 35.89 -2.56 -19.52
C GLU A 206 36.63 -2.06 -20.78
N ILE A 207 36.53 -2.78 -21.90
CA ILE A 207 37.14 -2.37 -23.18
C ILE A 207 36.53 -1.06 -23.70
N GLU A 208 35.21 -0.91 -23.63
CA GLU A 208 34.54 0.29 -24.09
C GLU A 208 34.86 1.50 -23.18
N GLU A 209 34.96 1.30 -21.86
CA GLU A 209 35.43 2.34 -20.94
C GLU A 209 36.87 2.76 -21.24
N MET A 210 37.77 1.81 -21.46
CA MET A 210 39.15 2.10 -21.88
C MET A 210 39.20 2.83 -23.22
N ARG A 211 38.35 2.45 -24.18
CA ARG A 211 38.24 3.12 -25.48
C ARG A 211 37.77 4.56 -25.31
N GLN A 212 36.74 4.80 -24.50
CA GLN A 212 36.25 6.15 -24.21
C GLN A 212 37.33 7.00 -23.52
N HIS A 213 38.06 6.42 -22.57
CA HIS A 213 39.16 7.10 -21.90
C HIS A 213 40.30 7.45 -22.87
N MET A 214 40.69 6.51 -23.75
CA MET A 214 41.68 6.75 -24.79
C MET A 214 41.23 7.89 -25.72
N VAL A 215 39.98 7.89 -26.17
CA VAL A 215 39.43 8.97 -27.02
C VAL A 215 39.51 10.32 -26.30
N LYS A 216 39.14 10.39 -25.01
CA LYS A 216 39.27 11.62 -24.20
C LYS A 216 40.72 12.12 -24.14
N ILE A 217 41.67 11.25 -23.80
CA ILE A 217 43.10 11.62 -23.76
C ILE A 217 43.59 12.08 -25.14
N THR A 218 43.22 11.40 -26.23
CA THR A 218 43.63 11.80 -27.56
C THR A 218 43.06 13.15 -27.97
N ASN A 219 41.81 13.46 -27.57
CA ASN A 219 41.20 14.77 -27.81
C ASN A 219 41.89 15.86 -26.98
N GLU A 220 42.18 15.60 -25.71
CA GLU A 220 42.93 16.54 -24.86
C GLU A 220 44.35 16.79 -25.41
N ALA A 221 45.05 15.74 -25.84
CA ALA A 221 46.36 15.86 -26.48
C ALA A 221 46.26 16.64 -27.81
N ALA A 222 45.23 16.40 -28.63
CA ALA A 222 45.01 17.16 -29.86
C ALA A 222 44.74 18.64 -29.57
N LEU A 223 43.96 18.97 -28.53
CA LEU A 223 43.70 20.33 -28.10
C LEU A 223 44.95 21.04 -27.59
N THR A 224 45.78 20.35 -26.78
CA THR A 224 47.06 20.91 -26.31
C THR A 224 48.04 21.15 -27.45
N VAL A 225 48.17 20.22 -28.40
CA VAL A 225 48.97 20.40 -29.62
C VAL A 225 48.47 21.59 -30.44
N LEU A 226 47.15 21.75 -30.57
CA LEU A 226 46.56 22.89 -31.28
C LEU A 226 46.84 24.22 -30.55
N GLY A 227 46.80 24.22 -29.21
CA GLY A 227 47.22 25.34 -28.37
C GLY A 227 48.68 25.73 -28.62
N LEU A 228 49.60 24.76 -28.52
CA LEU A 228 51.03 24.96 -28.78
C LEU A 228 51.30 25.45 -30.20
N LYS A 229 50.59 24.95 -31.21
CA LYS A 229 50.70 25.41 -32.60
C LYS A 229 50.29 26.88 -32.75
N ASN A 230 49.24 27.30 -32.03
CA ASN A 230 48.82 28.70 -32.02
C ASN A 230 49.89 29.58 -31.38
N ASP A 231 50.43 29.18 -30.23
CA ASP A 231 51.46 29.95 -29.54
C ASP A 231 52.78 30.01 -30.33
N LEU A 232 53.17 28.91 -30.99
CA LEU A 232 54.28 28.91 -31.95
C LEU A 232 54.04 29.91 -33.08
N SER A 233 52.82 29.93 -33.65
CA SER A 233 52.47 30.89 -34.71
C SER A 233 52.54 32.35 -34.23
N LYS A 234 52.15 32.63 -32.98
CA LYS A 234 52.30 33.96 -32.37
C LYS A 234 53.78 34.32 -32.19
N LEU A 235 54.58 33.38 -31.70
CA LEU A 235 56.01 33.58 -31.49
C LEU A 235 56.73 33.84 -32.82
N GLU A 236 56.46 33.05 -33.86
CA GLU A 236 57.01 33.28 -35.19
C GLU A 236 56.64 34.65 -35.76
N ARG A 237 55.41 35.12 -35.54
CA ARG A 237 55.00 36.48 -35.94
C ARG A 237 55.81 37.54 -35.20
N SER A 238 55.90 37.44 -33.88
CA SER A 238 56.71 38.40 -33.08
C SER A 238 58.19 38.38 -33.48
N TYR A 239 58.74 37.20 -33.77
CA TYR A 239 60.12 37.06 -34.23
C TYR A 239 60.33 37.74 -35.58
N ARG A 240 59.44 37.51 -36.55
CA ARG A 240 59.50 38.18 -37.85
C ARG A 240 59.38 39.70 -37.71
N GLU A 241 58.47 40.17 -36.86
CA GLU A 241 58.34 41.60 -36.56
C GLU A 241 59.65 42.18 -36.01
N SER A 242 60.23 41.57 -34.97
CA SER A 242 61.52 41.99 -34.42
C SER A 242 62.66 41.93 -35.44
N GLN A 243 62.71 40.89 -36.28
CA GLN A 243 63.70 40.77 -37.35
C GLN A 243 63.56 41.90 -38.37
N THR A 244 62.32 42.23 -38.80
CA THR A 244 62.10 43.34 -39.73
C THR A 244 62.49 44.69 -39.11
N GLN A 245 62.25 44.89 -37.81
CA GLN A 245 62.69 46.08 -37.10
C GLN A 245 64.22 46.15 -37.02
N CYS A 246 64.89 45.04 -36.70
CA CYS A 246 66.34 44.95 -36.67
C CYS A 246 66.95 45.33 -38.03
N LEU A 247 66.45 44.75 -39.13
CA LEU A 247 66.90 45.07 -40.48
C LEU A 247 66.66 46.55 -40.84
N LYS A 248 65.56 47.16 -40.37
CA LYS A 248 65.34 48.61 -40.56
C LYS A 248 66.40 49.43 -39.83
N TRP A 249 66.69 49.12 -38.58
CA TRP A 249 67.71 49.80 -37.80
C TRP A 249 69.11 49.60 -38.36
N GLU A 250 69.42 48.39 -38.83
CA GLU A 250 70.68 48.08 -39.50
C GLU A 250 70.85 48.93 -40.76
N LYS A 251 69.80 49.03 -41.62
CA LYS A 251 69.83 49.90 -42.80
C LYS A 251 70.02 51.38 -42.45
N ILE A 252 69.40 51.86 -41.37
CA ILE A 252 69.59 53.23 -40.89
C ILE A 252 71.03 53.42 -40.41
N LEU A 253 71.58 52.45 -39.67
CA LEU A 253 72.93 52.50 -39.13
C LEU A 253 73.97 52.47 -40.26
N THR A 254 73.83 51.58 -41.25
CA THR A 254 74.74 51.52 -42.41
C THR A 254 74.70 52.83 -43.20
N ARG A 255 73.50 53.35 -43.49
CA ARG A 255 73.35 54.64 -44.17
C ARG A 255 74.01 55.77 -43.39
N THR A 256 73.87 55.78 -42.06
CA THR A 256 74.50 56.80 -41.20
C THR A 256 76.02 56.66 -41.22
N LYS A 257 76.52 55.42 -41.14
CA LYS A 257 77.96 55.12 -41.23
C LYS A 257 78.54 55.55 -42.59
N ASP A 258 77.82 55.32 -43.68
CA ASP A 258 78.24 55.73 -45.03
C ASP A 258 78.30 57.25 -45.15
N VAL A 259 77.29 57.96 -44.64
CA VAL A 259 77.29 59.43 -44.60
C VAL A 259 78.45 59.97 -43.76
N ILE A 260 78.69 59.42 -42.57
CA ILE A 260 79.83 59.81 -41.72
C ILE A 260 81.15 59.55 -42.45
N SER A 261 81.30 58.38 -43.09
CA SER A 261 82.52 58.01 -43.81
C SER A 261 82.76 58.92 -45.02
N SER A 262 81.70 59.26 -45.77
CA SER A 262 81.76 60.21 -46.90
C SER A 262 82.17 61.60 -46.43
N ASN A 263 81.51 62.13 -45.39
CA ASN A 263 81.85 63.43 -44.81
C ASN A 263 83.28 63.46 -44.26
N TYR A 264 83.73 62.39 -43.61
CA TYR A 264 85.10 62.26 -43.12
C TYR A 264 86.11 62.26 -44.28
N LEU A 265 85.81 61.53 -45.36
CA LEU A 265 86.65 61.46 -46.54
C LEU A 265 86.72 62.81 -47.28
N GLU A 266 85.60 63.53 -47.40
CA GLU A 266 85.58 64.90 -47.92
C GLU A 266 86.42 65.85 -47.06
N LYS A 267 86.25 65.80 -45.73
CA LYS A 267 87.09 66.57 -44.79
C LYS A 267 88.58 66.28 -45.02
N GLN A 268 88.97 65.01 -45.13
CA GLN A 268 90.36 64.60 -45.38
C GLN A 268 90.87 65.07 -46.75
N ARG A 269 90.04 64.99 -47.80
CA ARG A 269 90.37 65.53 -49.13
C ARG A 269 90.60 67.04 -49.07
N ASN A 270 89.73 67.79 -48.39
CA ASN A 270 89.86 69.23 -48.22
C ASN A 270 91.14 69.61 -47.45
N ILE A 271 91.42 68.94 -46.32
CA ILE A 271 92.69 69.13 -45.58
C ILE A 271 93.89 68.84 -46.48
N SER A 272 93.85 67.76 -47.26
CA SER A 272 94.94 67.39 -48.16
C SER A 272 95.13 68.41 -49.29
N ALA A 273 94.04 68.92 -49.87
CA ALA A 273 94.08 69.96 -50.90
C ALA A 273 94.68 71.26 -50.37
N ILE A 274 94.28 71.70 -49.17
CA ILE A 274 94.84 72.87 -48.48
C ILE A 274 96.34 72.67 -48.25
N ASN A 275 96.74 71.51 -47.73
CA ASN A 275 98.14 71.20 -47.48
C ASN A 275 98.96 71.16 -48.79
N VAL A 276 98.42 70.63 -49.89
CA VAL A 276 99.09 70.65 -51.20
C VAL A 276 99.23 72.08 -51.72
N LEU A 277 98.19 72.91 -51.63
CA LEU A 277 98.24 74.32 -52.02
C LEU A 277 99.29 75.09 -51.20
N TYR A 278 99.32 74.90 -49.88
CA TYR A 278 100.32 75.47 -49.00
C TYR A 278 101.74 75.07 -49.44
N ASN A 279 101.98 73.77 -49.65
CA ASN A 279 103.28 73.29 -50.09
C ASN A 279 103.72 73.84 -51.46
N LEU A 280 102.78 73.99 -52.41
CA LEU A 280 103.07 74.60 -53.71
C LEU A 280 103.47 76.07 -53.57
N LEU A 281 102.81 76.83 -52.70
CA LEU A 281 103.16 78.23 -52.44
C LEU A 281 104.49 78.36 -51.69
N CYS A 282 104.77 77.48 -50.72
CA CYS A 282 106.07 77.43 -50.05
C CYS A 282 107.22 77.13 -51.03
N ARG A 283 107.02 76.16 -51.95
CA ARG A 283 107.98 75.86 -53.02
C ARG A 283 108.20 77.04 -53.95
N ARG A 284 107.15 77.81 -54.28
CA ARG A 284 107.29 79.01 -55.12
C ARG A 284 108.16 80.08 -54.45
N ARG A 285 108.11 80.19 -53.12
CA ARG A 285 108.83 81.19 -52.34
C ARG A 285 110.19 80.70 -51.83
N ASP A 286 110.64 79.50 -52.22
CA ASP A 286 111.83 78.81 -51.72
C ASP A 286 111.92 78.79 -50.17
N LYS A 287 110.77 78.64 -49.50
CA LYS A 287 110.70 78.45 -48.03
C LYS A 287 110.48 76.98 -47.69
N ALA A 288 111.13 76.51 -46.64
CA ALA A 288 110.86 75.18 -46.08
C ALA A 288 109.42 75.13 -45.52
N SER A 289 108.76 73.99 -45.70
CA SER A 289 107.39 73.76 -45.20
C SER A 289 107.43 73.48 -43.69
N ASP A 290 107.30 74.51 -42.86
CA ASP A 290 107.38 74.39 -41.40
C ASP A 290 106.03 74.16 -40.70
N ILE A 291 104.88 74.33 -41.39
CA ILE A 291 103.55 74.21 -40.75
C ILE A 291 102.99 72.78 -40.87
N PRO A 292 102.61 72.13 -39.74
CA PRO A 292 102.05 70.78 -39.75
C PRO A 292 100.64 70.72 -40.34
N ARG A 293 100.31 69.56 -40.93
CA ARG A 293 99.06 69.30 -41.67
C ARG A 293 97.78 69.51 -40.85
N ASP A 294 97.84 69.33 -39.55
CA ASP A 294 96.65 69.43 -38.67
C ASP A 294 96.28 70.88 -38.32
N SER A 295 97.19 71.85 -38.52
CA SER A 295 96.94 73.27 -38.28
C SER A 295 96.36 73.97 -39.52
N MET A 296 95.14 73.57 -39.92
CA MET A 296 94.46 74.07 -41.13
C MET A 296 94.39 75.61 -41.18
N GLU A 297 94.05 76.25 -40.06
CA GLU A 297 93.85 77.71 -39.98
C GLU A 297 95.13 78.46 -40.35
N GLN A 298 96.27 78.03 -39.82
CA GLN A 298 97.58 78.66 -40.09
C GLN A 298 98.02 78.44 -41.55
N GLN A 299 97.73 77.27 -42.12
CA GLN A 299 98.00 77.02 -43.54
C GLN A 299 97.14 77.91 -44.45
N LEU A 300 95.86 78.08 -44.12
CA LEU A 300 94.94 78.95 -44.87
C LEU A 300 95.32 80.44 -44.75
N ASP A 301 95.72 80.90 -43.57
CA ASP A 301 96.18 82.29 -43.38
C ASP A 301 97.43 82.57 -44.22
N PHE A 302 98.40 81.66 -44.23
CA PHE A 302 99.57 81.79 -45.11
C PHE A 302 99.19 81.79 -46.60
N ILE A 303 98.31 80.87 -47.02
CA ILE A 303 97.80 80.83 -48.40
C ILE A 303 97.13 82.16 -48.75
N LYS A 304 96.31 82.72 -47.86
CA LYS A 304 95.59 83.98 -48.06
C LYS A 304 96.56 85.15 -48.21
N ASP A 305 97.52 85.29 -47.31
CA ASP A 305 98.52 86.36 -47.37
C ASP A 305 99.36 86.28 -48.65
N GLU A 306 99.76 85.08 -49.06
CA GLU A 306 100.51 84.90 -50.29
C GLU A 306 99.65 85.22 -51.53
N LEU A 307 98.40 84.76 -51.57
CA LEU A 307 97.49 85.12 -52.65
C LEU A 307 97.26 86.63 -52.72
N LEU A 308 97.15 87.32 -51.59
CA LEU A 308 97.05 88.78 -51.55
C LEU A 308 98.30 89.43 -52.18
N ILE A 309 99.51 89.02 -51.80
CA ILE A 309 100.76 89.49 -52.42
C ILE A 309 100.76 89.22 -53.92
N LEU A 310 100.34 88.03 -54.36
CA LEU A 310 100.29 87.69 -55.78
C LEU A 310 99.28 88.52 -56.56
N THR A 311 98.11 88.80 -55.97
CA THR A 311 97.13 89.69 -56.60
C THR A 311 97.59 91.14 -56.62
N GLU A 312 98.36 91.59 -55.63
CA GLU A 312 98.99 92.92 -55.64
C GLU A 312 100.07 93.01 -56.71
N LEU A 313 100.94 92.02 -56.83
CA LEU A 313 101.93 91.94 -57.92
C LEU A 313 101.26 91.90 -59.29
N LEU A 314 100.21 91.11 -59.48
CA LEU A 314 99.44 91.11 -60.72
C LEU A 314 98.84 92.49 -61.02
N LYS A 315 98.27 93.16 -60.01
CA LYS A 315 97.76 94.53 -60.16
C LYS A 315 98.87 95.53 -60.49
N GLU A 316 100.08 95.36 -59.96
CA GLU A 316 101.24 96.18 -60.33
C GLU A 316 101.75 95.90 -61.75
N PHE A 317 101.76 94.63 -62.18
CA PHE A 317 102.06 94.26 -63.56
C PHE A 317 101.02 94.82 -64.53
N GLU A 318 99.72 94.71 -64.21
CA GLU A 318 98.64 95.32 -64.99
C GLU A 318 98.75 96.85 -65.03
N LYS A 319 99.20 97.49 -63.94
CA LYS A 319 99.50 98.94 -63.93
C LYS A 319 100.73 99.29 -64.77
N LYS A 320 101.78 98.45 -64.76
CA LYS A 320 102.98 98.60 -65.61
C LYS A 320 102.69 98.40 -67.10
N ASP A 321 101.85 97.43 -67.45
CA ASP A 321 101.40 97.21 -68.82
C ASP A 321 100.45 98.33 -69.28
N LYS A 322 99.62 98.89 -68.39
CA LYS A 322 98.85 100.10 -68.69
C LYS A 322 99.72 101.35 -68.87
N SER A 323 100.86 101.49 -68.17
CA SER A 323 101.82 102.57 -68.41
C SER A 323 102.66 102.38 -69.69
N LYS A 324 102.95 101.13 -70.10
CA LYS A 324 103.61 100.84 -71.38
C LYS A 324 102.71 101.07 -72.60
N ASN A 325 101.39 101.01 -72.44
CA ASN A 325 100.42 101.36 -73.48
C ASN A 325 100.11 102.87 -73.57
N ILE A 326 100.79 103.73 -72.79
CA ILE A 326 100.65 105.21 -72.86
C ILE A 326 101.89 105.88 -73.51
N GLU A 327 103.00 105.15 -73.68
CA GLU A 327 104.19 105.60 -74.42
C GLU A 327 104.32 104.93 -75.81
N ALA A 328 103.19 104.63 -76.46
CA ALA A 328 103.12 104.20 -77.86
C ALA A 328 102.09 105.04 -78.65
#